data_AF-A0AAE9JQB5-F1
#
_entry.id   AF-A0AAE9JQB5-F1
#
_cell.length_a   1.000
_cell.length_b   1.000
_cell.length_c   1.000
_cell.angle_alpha   90.00
_cell.angle_beta   90.00
_cell.angle_gamma   90.00
#
_symmetry.space_group_name_H-M   'P 1'
#
loop_
_entity.id
_entity.type
_entity.pdbx_description
1 polymer ?
#
loop_
_entity_poly.entity_id
_entity_poly.type
_entity_poly.pdbx_seq_one_letter_code
_entity_poly.pdbx_strand_id
1 'polypeptide(L)'
;MDSEEGCEPLAATSLFPGCDKKLEDFSALLKATRPHYAFILSRFYAVAEPFTNNNVQNIGRDLKKGVSPEEISKTLYTSDGYERGRLRHAALLKECFGKCEIIDYLPLLTRNFTVLPQFFDDSGISYFTSLGHLSAHGIELVRPIFRDICDKLQDR
;
A
#
# COMPACT_ATOMS: atom_id res chain seq x y z
N MET A 1 15.92 -4.95 9.39
CA MET A 1 14.53 -4.93 8.92
C MET A 1 14.00 -6.31 9.16
N ASP A 2 13.37 -6.52 10.32
CA ASP A 2 12.81 -7.83 10.65
C ASP A 2 11.71 -8.11 9.63
N SER A 3 11.97 -9.10 8.77
CA SER A 3 11.04 -9.57 7.76
C SER A 3 9.97 -10.39 8.46
N GLU A 4 9.06 -9.70 9.15
CA GLU A 4 7.86 -10.29 9.71
C GLU A 4 7.02 -10.88 8.57
N GLU A 5 6.59 -12.13 8.72
CA GLU A 5 5.93 -13.02 7.73
C GLU A 5 4.57 -12.51 7.22
N GLY A 6 4.44 -11.23 6.87
CA GLY A 6 3.15 -10.63 6.51
C GLY A 6 2.35 -10.12 7.69
N CYS A 7 2.82 -10.28 8.94
CA CYS A 7 2.11 -9.75 10.10
C CYS A 7 2.14 -8.21 10.13
N GLU A 8 0.97 -7.59 10.34
CA GLU A 8 0.83 -6.14 10.41
C GLU A 8 0.50 -5.69 11.84
N PRO A 9 1.18 -4.66 12.37
CA PRO A 9 1.01 -4.26 13.76
C PRO A 9 -0.40 -3.69 14.06
N LEU A 10 -1.11 -3.18 13.05
CA LEU A 10 -2.44 -2.60 13.21
C LEU A 10 -3.57 -3.56 12.81
N ALA A 11 -3.24 -4.72 12.24
CA ALA A 11 -4.24 -5.65 11.74
C ALA A 11 -3.64 -7.06 11.71
N ALA A 12 -3.93 -7.86 12.74
CA ALA A 12 -3.48 -9.24 12.80
C ALA A 12 -4.23 -10.09 11.77
N THR A 13 -3.49 -10.90 11.00
CA THR A 13 -4.06 -11.92 10.13
C THR A 13 -4.12 -13.26 10.87
N SER A 14 -5.19 -14.03 10.65
CA SER A 14 -5.29 -15.41 11.15
C SER A 14 -4.51 -16.42 10.32
N LEU A 15 -3.94 -15.99 9.17
CA LEU A 15 -3.20 -16.85 8.25
C LEU A 15 -1.83 -17.27 8.81
N PHE A 16 -1.22 -16.44 9.67
CA PHE A 16 0.09 -16.72 10.25
C PHE A 16 0.00 -16.69 11.79
N PRO A 17 0.30 -17.82 12.46
CA PRO A 17 0.30 -17.87 13.93
C PRO A 17 1.24 -16.84 14.53
N GLY A 18 0.79 -16.10 15.55
CA GLY A 18 1.60 -15.13 16.28
C GLY A 18 1.53 -13.68 15.76
N CYS A 19 0.77 -13.40 14.68
CA CYS A 19 0.56 -12.01 14.24
C CYS A 19 -0.22 -11.16 15.26
N ASP A 20 -1.01 -11.79 16.13
CA ASP A 20 -1.74 -11.15 17.22
C ASP A 20 -0.82 -10.43 18.22
N LYS A 21 0.42 -10.90 18.37
CA LYS A 21 1.41 -10.31 19.28
C LYS A 21 2.12 -9.07 18.72
N LYS A 22 2.04 -8.82 17.41
CA LYS A 22 2.86 -7.77 16.77
C LYS A 22 2.50 -6.36 17.19
N LEU A 23 1.25 -6.12 17.59
CA LEU A 23 0.86 -4.85 18.19
C LEU A 23 1.58 -4.62 19.52
N GLU A 24 1.69 -5.65 20.36
CA GLU A 24 2.36 -5.57 21.65
C GLU A 24 3.88 -5.33 21.48
N ASP A 25 4.51 -6.08 20.57
CA ASP A 25 5.93 -5.93 20.24
C ASP A 25 6.24 -4.50 19.74
N PHE A 26 5.41 -3.98 18.82
CA PHE A 26 5.56 -2.62 18.31
C PHE A 26 5.36 -1.57 19.41
N SER A 27 4.36 -1.75 20.27
CA SER A 27 4.12 -0.87 21.42
C SER A 27 5.30 -0.85 22.40
N ALA A 28 5.90 -2.01 22.67
CA ALA A 28 7.09 -2.13 23.50
C ALA A 28 8.30 -1.42 22.87
N LEU A 29 8.51 -1.59 21.57
CA LEU A 29 9.57 -0.91 20.83
C LEU A 29 9.42 0.61 20.89
N LEU A 30 8.21 1.15 20.67
CA LEU A 30 7.95 2.60 20.75
C LEU A 30 8.22 3.17 22.15
N LYS A 31 7.83 2.44 23.20
CA LYS A 31 8.10 2.83 24.60
C LYS A 31 9.59 2.84 24.92
N ALA A 32 10.34 1.85 24.42
CA ALA A 32 11.77 1.72 24.67
C ALA A 32 12.60 2.77 23.90
N THR A 33 12.27 2.97 22.62
CA THR A 33 13.04 3.85 21.72
C THR A 33 12.62 5.32 21.80
N ARG A 34 11.40 5.60 22.24
CA ARG A 34 10.81 6.95 22.35
C ARG A 34 11.07 7.82 21.11
N PRO A 35 10.69 7.36 19.90
CA PRO A 35 10.98 8.10 18.69
C PRO A 35 10.10 9.35 18.60
N HIS A 36 10.61 10.39 17.93
CA HIS A 36 9.81 11.57 17.60
C HIS A 36 8.72 11.23 16.56
N TYR A 37 9.01 10.28 15.67
CA TYR A 37 8.13 9.84 14.60
C TYR A 37 8.22 8.31 14.44
N ALA A 38 7.09 7.68 14.14
CA ALA A 38 7.02 6.27 13.81
C ALA A 38 6.32 6.09 12.46
N PHE A 39 6.91 5.27 11.60
CA PHE A 39 6.32 4.91 10.31
C PHE A 39 5.69 3.54 10.42
N ILE A 40 4.39 3.45 10.13
CA ILE A 40 3.68 2.18 10.06
C ILE A 40 3.31 1.95 8.60
N LEU A 41 3.99 0.97 7.98
CA LEU A 41 3.66 0.49 6.64
C LEU A 41 2.78 -0.75 6.80
N SER A 42 1.47 -0.57 6.71
CA SER A 42 0.51 -1.70 6.65
C SER A 42 0.39 -2.20 5.21
N ARG A 43 0.03 -3.47 5.05
CA ARG A 43 -0.04 -4.18 3.76
C ARG A 43 -1.46 -4.73 3.54
N PHE A 44 -1.58 -5.57 2.53
CA PHE A 44 -2.80 -5.96 1.83
C PHE A 44 -3.63 -7.05 2.50
N TYR A 45 -3.04 -7.87 3.37
CA TYR A 45 -3.65 -9.13 3.81
C TYR A 45 -4.74 -8.94 4.86
N ALA A 46 -4.50 -8.06 5.83
CA ALA A 46 -5.41 -7.94 6.96
C ALA A 46 -6.60 -7.01 6.70
N VAL A 47 -6.53 -6.19 5.65
CA VAL A 47 -7.49 -5.09 5.44
C VAL A 47 -8.59 -5.40 4.41
N ALA A 48 -8.29 -6.19 3.35
CA ALA A 48 -9.26 -6.96 2.54
C ALA A 48 -8.71 -7.57 1.21
N GLU A 49 -7.40 -7.77 1.05
CA GLU A 49 -6.77 -8.40 -0.13
C GLU A 49 -7.29 -7.90 -1.49
N PRO A 50 -6.97 -6.65 -1.87
CA PRO A 50 -7.44 -6.13 -3.14
C PRO A 50 -6.79 -6.77 -4.36
N PHE A 51 -5.62 -7.41 -4.29
CA PHE A 51 -4.90 -7.80 -5.51
C PHE A 51 -5.24 -9.20 -6.00
N THR A 52 -5.49 -9.32 -7.31
CA THR A 52 -5.49 -10.59 -8.03
C THR A 52 -4.08 -10.81 -8.59
N ASN A 53 -3.29 -11.59 -7.85
CA ASN A 53 -1.87 -11.89 -8.09
C ASN A 53 -1.53 -12.53 -9.46
N ASN A 54 -2.53 -12.89 -10.27
CA ASN A 54 -2.35 -13.65 -11.50
C ASN A 54 -2.33 -12.84 -12.80
N ASN A 55 -2.43 -11.50 -12.78
CA ASN A 55 -2.61 -10.72 -14.01
C ASN A 55 -1.54 -9.66 -14.30
N VAL A 56 -0.64 -9.35 -13.37
CA VAL A 56 0.42 -8.33 -13.59
C VAL A 56 1.30 -8.68 -14.80
N GLN A 57 1.66 -9.95 -14.96
CA GLN A 57 2.47 -10.45 -16.07
C GLN A 57 1.75 -10.37 -17.44
N ASN A 58 0.44 -10.17 -17.44
CA ASN A 58 -0.37 -10.11 -18.66
C ASN A 58 -0.48 -8.69 -19.24
N ILE A 59 -0.14 -7.65 -18.47
CA ILE A 59 -0.32 -6.23 -18.84
C ILE A 59 0.25 -5.93 -20.23
N GLY A 60 1.53 -6.23 -20.46
CA GLY A 60 2.19 -5.95 -21.74
C GLY A 60 1.57 -6.72 -22.92
N ARG A 61 1.11 -7.95 -22.68
CA ARG A 61 0.41 -8.76 -23.70
C ARG A 61 -0.95 -8.17 -24.05
N ASP A 62 -1.70 -7.72 -23.06
CA ASP A 62 -3.08 -7.26 -23.24
C ASP A 62 -3.08 -5.84 -23.86
N LEU A 63 -2.12 -4.99 -23.51
CA LEU A 63 -1.87 -3.72 -24.22
C LEU A 63 -1.52 -3.96 -25.69
N LYS A 64 -0.65 -4.94 -25.99
CA LYS A 64 -0.31 -5.30 -27.37
C LYS A 64 -1.52 -5.78 -28.18
N LYS A 65 -2.54 -6.34 -27.51
CA LYS A 65 -3.82 -6.75 -28.12
C LYS A 65 -4.84 -5.62 -28.24
N GLY A 66 -4.51 -4.40 -27.77
CA GLY A 66 -5.40 -3.25 -27.80
C GLY A 66 -6.45 -3.23 -26.68
N VAL A 67 -6.30 -4.04 -25.63
CA VAL A 67 -7.17 -3.96 -24.45
C VAL A 67 -6.94 -2.62 -23.76
N SER A 68 -8.01 -1.96 -23.34
CA SER A 68 -7.89 -0.64 -22.71
C SER A 68 -7.20 -0.72 -21.34
N PRO A 69 -6.44 0.32 -20.92
CA PRO A 69 -5.83 0.34 -19.60
C PRO A 69 -6.83 0.19 -18.44
N GLU A 70 -8.05 0.68 -18.63
CA GLU A 70 -9.14 0.53 -17.66
C GLU A 70 -9.56 -0.93 -17.50
N GLU A 71 -9.76 -1.66 -18.60
CA GLU A 71 -10.11 -3.08 -18.58
C GLU A 71 -8.98 -3.91 -17.96
N ILE A 72 -7.72 -3.63 -18.31
CA ILE A 72 -6.56 -4.30 -17.70
C ILE A 72 -6.55 -4.03 -16.19
N SER A 73 -6.75 -2.77 -15.76
CA SER A 73 -6.74 -2.41 -14.34
C SER A 73 -7.79 -3.18 -13.54
N LYS A 74 -9.01 -3.35 -14.08
CA LYS A 74 -10.08 -4.17 -13.44
C LYS A 74 -9.67 -5.63 -13.23
N THR A 75 -8.73 -6.16 -14.02
CA THR A 75 -8.23 -7.52 -13.83
C THR A 75 -7.18 -7.65 -12.73
N LEU A 76 -6.60 -6.54 -12.27
CA LEU A 76 -5.49 -6.52 -11.31
C LEU A 76 -5.96 -6.45 -9.84
N TYR A 77 -7.22 -6.11 -9.60
CA TYR A 77 -7.75 -6.02 -8.23
C TYR A 77 -9.21 -6.46 -8.10
N THR A 78 -9.57 -6.96 -6.92
CA THR A 78 -10.94 -7.19 -6.44
C THR A 78 -11.55 -5.84 -6.04
N SER A 79 -12.74 -5.54 -6.57
CA SER A 79 -13.34 -4.20 -6.47
C SER A 79 -13.63 -3.76 -5.03
N ASP A 80 -13.85 -4.69 -4.11
CA ASP A 80 -14.27 -4.41 -2.73
C ASP A 80 -13.10 -4.41 -1.72
N GLY A 81 -12.00 -5.10 -2.01
CA GLY A 81 -10.85 -5.20 -1.12
C GLY A 81 -10.16 -3.86 -0.88
N TYR A 82 -10.02 -3.06 -1.94
CA TYR A 82 -9.33 -1.78 -1.89
C TYR A 82 -10.13 -0.75 -1.09
N GLU A 83 -11.43 -0.65 -1.35
CA GLU A 83 -12.33 0.30 -0.68
C GLU A 83 -12.46 -0.02 0.80
N ARG A 84 -12.65 -1.30 1.17
CA ARG A 84 -12.61 -1.74 2.58
C ARG A 84 -11.28 -1.41 3.24
N GLY A 85 -10.18 -1.63 2.50
CA GLY A 85 -8.83 -1.18 2.80
C GLY A 85 -8.76 0.25 3.35
N ARG A 86 -9.26 1.17 2.52
CA ARG A 86 -9.28 2.61 2.79
C ARG A 86 -10.20 2.96 3.96
N LEU A 87 -11.38 2.36 4.05
CA LEU A 87 -12.35 2.61 5.13
C LEU A 87 -11.79 2.24 6.51
N ARG A 88 -11.09 1.10 6.63
CA ARG A 88 -10.46 0.69 7.90
C ARG A 88 -9.36 1.66 8.33
N HIS A 89 -8.49 2.08 7.41
CA HIS A 89 -7.47 3.09 7.71
C HIS A 89 -8.08 4.44 8.11
N ALA A 90 -9.14 4.88 7.42
CA ALA A 90 -9.84 6.12 7.76
C ALA A 90 -10.46 6.07 9.17
N ALA A 91 -10.93 4.90 9.62
CA ALA A 91 -11.40 4.71 11.00
C ALA A 91 -10.25 4.85 12.01
N LEU A 92 -9.12 4.19 11.77
CA LEU A 92 -7.92 4.27 12.63
C LEU A 92 -7.41 5.72 12.76
N LEU A 93 -7.44 6.50 11.69
CA LEU A 93 -7.03 7.92 11.74
C LEU A 93 -7.90 8.77 12.66
N LYS A 94 -9.22 8.50 12.73
CA LYS A 94 -10.13 9.22 13.64
C LYS A 94 -9.78 8.96 15.10
N GLU A 95 -9.32 7.76 15.41
CA GLU A 95 -8.92 7.34 16.76
C GLU A 95 -7.50 7.79 17.15
N CYS A 96 -6.74 8.37 16.22
CA CYS A 96 -5.38 8.84 16.48
C CYS A 96 -5.32 10.29 17.01
N PHE A 97 -6.47 10.93 17.27
CA PHE A 97 -6.56 12.26 17.91
C PHE A 97 -5.64 13.33 17.27
N GLY A 98 -5.52 13.33 15.94
CA GLY A 98 -4.71 14.29 15.19
C GLY A 98 -3.19 14.05 15.23
N LYS A 99 -2.72 12.93 15.78
CA LYS A 99 -1.30 12.57 15.84
C LYS A 99 -0.80 11.75 14.65
N CYS A 100 -1.71 11.25 13.81
CA CYS A 100 -1.39 10.42 12.66
C CYS A 100 -1.64 11.18 11.35
N GLU A 101 -0.75 10.97 10.40
CA GLU A 101 -0.91 11.38 9.00
C GLU A 101 -0.88 10.14 8.11
N ILE A 102 -1.63 10.15 7.01
CA ILE A 102 -1.62 9.07 6.02
C ILE A 102 -0.65 9.38 4.89
N ILE A 103 0.20 8.41 4.56
CA ILE A 103 1.02 8.44 3.35
C ILE A 103 0.15 7.89 2.21
N ASP A 104 -0.52 8.77 1.47
CA ASP A 104 -1.50 8.38 0.44
C ASP A 104 -0.87 8.31 -0.96
N TYR A 105 -0.70 7.11 -1.50
CA TYR A 105 -0.24 6.89 -2.87
C TYR A 105 -1.33 7.02 -3.93
N LEU A 106 -2.62 7.03 -3.53
CA LEU A 106 -3.73 7.01 -4.49
C LEU A 106 -3.66 8.13 -5.53
N PRO A 107 -3.35 9.40 -5.18
CA PRO A 107 -3.29 10.48 -6.16
C PRO A 107 -2.26 10.25 -7.28
N LEU A 108 -1.21 9.48 -7.02
CA LEU A 108 -0.20 9.12 -8.02
C LEU A 108 -0.66 7.99 -8.96
N LEU A 109 -1.60 7.17 -8.50
CA LEU A 109 -2.13 6.01 -9.22
C LEU A 109 -3.42 6.35 -9.98
N THR A 110 -4.12 7.43 -9.63
CA THR A 110 -5.30 7.92 -10.36
C THR A 110 -4.89 8.96 -11.39
N ARG A 111 -4.98 8.63 -12.68
CA ARG A 111 -4.86 9.62 -13.77
C ARG A 111 -6.24 10.12 -14.20
N ASN A 112 -6.25 11.33 -14.77
CA ASN A 112 -7.35 12.27 -15.07
C ASN A 112 -8.75 11.76 -15.49
N PHE A 113 -9.02 10.48 -15.73
CA PHE A 113 -10.35 10.00 -16.12
C PHE A 113 -10.70 8.58 -15.64
N THR A 114 -9.89 7.93 -14.79
CA THR A 114 -10.25 6.62 -14.24
C THR A 114 -10.71 6.73 -12.79
N VAL A 115 -11.91 6.23 -12.50
CA VAL A 115 -12.43 6.02 -11.12
C VAL A 115 -11.55 4.99 -10.37
N LEU A 116 -10.69 4.28 -11.11
CA LEU A 116 -9.93 3.14 -10.66
C LEU A 116 -8.42 3.48 -10.68
N PRO A 117 -7.66 3.04 -9.65
CA PRO A 117 -6.21 3.16 -9.65
C PRO A 117 -5.59 2.42 -10.85
N GLN A 118 -4.67 3.07 -11.56
CA GLN A 118 -3.90 2.48 -12.64
C GLN A 118 -2.54 2.01 -12.10
N PHE A 119 -2.29 0.72 -12.18
CA PHE A 119 -1.12 0.07 -11.57
C PHE A 119 0.08 -0.12 -12.53
N PHE A 120 0.05 0.56 -13.67
CA PHE A 120 1.11 0.54 -14.69
C PHE A 120 1.14 1.86 -15.45
N ASP A 121 2.28 2.16 -16.08
CA ASP A 121 2.47 3.36 -16.89
C ASP A 121 1.93 3.20 -18.32
N ASP A 122 2.03 4.25 -19.13
CA ASP A 122 1.55 4.23 -20.53
C ASP A 122 2.34 3.24 -21.42
N SER A 123 3.51 2.78 -20.95
CA SER A 123 4.33 1.78 -21.62
C SER A 123 3.97 0.35 -21.19
N GLY A 124 3.06 0.18 -20.22
CA GLY A 124 2.68 -1.13 -19.68
C GLY A 124 3.62 -1.66 -18.60
N ILE A 125 4.51 -0.83 -18.07
CA ILE A 125 5.42 -1.19 -16.97
C ILE A 125 4.66 -1.06 -15.66
N SER A 126 4.50 -2.16 -14.94
CA SER A 126 3.77 -2.16 -13.67
C SER A 126 4.54 -1.49 -12.54
N TYR A 127 3.83 -0.71 -11.74
CA TYR A 127 4.30 -0.17 -10.46
C TYR A 127 4.30 -1.22 -9.35
N PHE A 128 3.71 -2.39 -9.59
CA PHE A 128 3.59 -3.47 -8.62
C PHE A 128 4.13 -4.79 -9.18
N THR A 129 4.57 -5.67 -8.30
CA THR A 129 4.92 -7.05 -8.59
C THR A 129 3.65 -7.92 -8.54
N SER A 130 3.72 -9.15 -9.04
CA SER A 130 2.61 -10.11 -8.95
C SER A 130 2.17 -10.43 -7.51
N LEU A 131 3.03 -10.18 -6.52
CA LEU A 131 2.71 -10.36 -5.09
C LEU A 131 2.18 -9.08 -4.42
N GLY A 132 1.90 -8.01 -5.20
CA GLY A 132 1.38 -6.75 -4.65
C GLY A 132 2.43 -5.88 -3.95
N HIS A 133 3.72 -6.21 -4.02
CA HIS A 133 4.79 -5.28 -3.60
C HIS A 133 5.00 -4.19 -4.65
N LEU A 134 5.50 -3.01 -4.26
CA LEU A 134 6.00 -2.03 -5.23
C LEU A 134 7.15 -2.64 -6.05
N SER A 135 7.10 -2.46 -7.37
CA SER A 135 8.23 -2.73 -8.26
C SER A 135 9.29 -1.63 -8.10
N ALA A 136 10.47 -1.81 -8.68
CA ALA A 136 11.46 -0.72 -8.75
C ALA A 136 10.84 0.56 -9.36
N HIS A 137 10.05 0.41 -10.43
CA HIS A 137 9.33 1.51 -11.05
C HIS A 137 8.28 2.15 -10.11
N GLY A 138 7.56 1.34 -9.32
CA GLY A 138 6.63 1.85 -8.30
C GLY A 138 7.32 2.60 -7.16
N ILE A 139 8.53 2.18 -6.77
CA ILE A 139 9.34 2.91 -5.79
C ILE A 139 9.73 4.30 -6.33
N GLU A 140 10.12 4.38 -7.60
CA GLU A 140 10.38 5.68 -8.25
C GLU A 140 9.15 6.58 -8.23
N LEU A 141 7.96 6.01 -8.52
CA LEU A 141 6.69 6.73 -8.54
C LEU A 141 6.39 7.38 -7.18
N VAL A 142 6.53 6.64 -6.08
CA VAL A 142 6.18 7.14 -4.73
C VAL A 142 7.31 7.93 -4.06
N ARG A 143 8.53 7.89 -4.61
CA ARG A 143 9.70 8.59 -4.03
C ARG A 143 9.44 10.07 -3.69
N PRO A 144 8.76 10.88 -4.53
CA PRO A 144 8.52 12.29 -4.21
C PRO A 144 7.80 12.48 -2.88
N ILE A 145 6.82 11.61 -2.54
CA ILE A 145 6.11 11.68 -1.26
C ILE A 145 7.07 11.51 -0.08
N PHE A 146 7.97 10.52 -0.16
CA PHE A 146 8.96 10.30 0.90
C PHE A 146 10.00 11.41 0.99
N ARG A 147 10.37 12.02 -0.14
CA ARG A 147 11.24 13.20 -0.15
C ARG A 147 10.59 14.36 0.58
N ASP A 148 9.32 14.65 0.28
CA ASP A 148 8.59 15.73 0.95
C ASP A 148 8.45 15.47 2.46
N ILE A 149 8.27 14.21 2.87
CA ILE A 149 8.27 13.83 4.29
C ILE A 149 9.65 14.08 4.90
N CYS A 150 10.74 13.63 4.26
CA CYS A 150 12.09 13.87 4.75
C CYS A 150 12.38 15.36 4.92
N ASP A 151 12.02 16.19 3.94
CA ASP A 151 12.24 17.64 3.99
C ASP A 151 11.47 18.27 5.16
N LYS A 152 10.19 17.90 5.36
CA LYS A 152 9.37 18.35 6.51
C LYS A 152 9.92 17.95 7.87
N LEU A 153 10.67 16.85 7.94
CA LEU A 153 11.26 16.34 9.17
C LEU A 153 12.64 16.95 9.47
N GLN A 154 13.29 17.60 8.51
CA GLN A 154 14.61 18.25 8.69
C GLN A 154 14.51 19.63 9.34
N ASP A 155 13.39 20.34 9.20
CA ASP A 155 13.19 21.70 9.71
C ASP A 155 12.76 21.76 11.21
N ARG A 156 13.07 20.72 12.01
CA ARG A 156 12.71 20.66 13.44
C ARG A 156 13.84 20.24 14.36
#